data_AF-A0A921F6B8-F1
#
_entry.id   AF-A0A921F6B8-F1
#
_cell.length_a   1.000
_cell.length_b   1.000
_cell.length_c   1.000
_cell.angle_alpha   90.00
_cell.angle_beta   90.00
_cell.angle_gamma   90.00
#
_symmetry.space_group_name_H-M   'P 1'
#
loop_
_entity.id
_entity.type
_entity.pdbx_description
1 polymer ?
#
loop_
_entity_poly.entity_id
_entity_poly.type
_entity_poly.pdbx_seq_one_letter_code
_entity_poly.pdbx_strand_id
1 'polypeptide(L)'
;DFSVYVDAKIDDIESWYVERFLTLRNTAFQDPNSHFNHYATLTDEAARSAASQIWGSVNRPNLVENILPTRPRATLVLRKNSDHSIQRLRLRKV
;
A
#
# COMPACT_ATOMS: atom_id res chain seq x y z
N ASP A 1 4.49 -25.98 -4.75
CA ASP A 1 4.63 -24.52 -4.56
C ASP A 1 3.42 -23.76 -5.09
N PHE A 2 3.00 -22.71 -4.40
CA PHE A 2 1.79 -21.91 -4.67
C PHE A 2 2.07 -20.43 -4.42
N SER A 3 1.54 -19.53 -5.24
CA SER A 3 1.72 -18.08 -5.08
C SER A 3 0.39 -17.33 -5.09
N VAL A 4 0.30 -16.31 -4.25
CA VAL A 4 -0.87 -15.43 -4.13
C VAL A 4 -0.46 -14.01 -4.48
N TYR A 5 -1.22 -13.37 -5.38
CA TYR A 5 -1.10 -11.94 -5.65
C TYR A 5 -2.34 -11.21 -5.10
N VAL A 6 -2.13 -10.24 -4.22
CA VAL A 6 -3.20 -9.38 -3.70
C VAL A 6 -3.27 -8.12 -4.55
N ASP A 7 -4.39 -7.94 -5.23
CA ASP A 7 -4.61 -6.89 -6.23
C ASP A 7 -5.70 -5.91 -5.76
N ALA A 8 -5.60 -4.65 -6.17
CA ALA A 8 -6.60 -3.60 -5.94
C ALA A 8 -6.43 -2.49 -6.98
N LYS A 9 -7.32 -1.49 -7.04
CA LYS A 9 -7.05 -0.32 -7.90
C LYS A 9 -5.88 0.45 -7.29
N ILE A 10 -5.04 1.04 -8.13
CA ILE A 10 -3.86 1.79 -7.65
C ILE A 10 -4.29 2.91 -6.72
N ASP A 11 -5.38 3.62 -7.05
CA ASP A 11 -5.92 4.72 -6.24
C ASP A 11 -6.46 4.24 -4.87
N ASP A 12 -7.00 3.02 -4.80
CA ASP A 12 -7.42 2.43 -3.52
C ASP A 12 -6.18 2.10 -2.67
N ILE A 13 -5.11 1.54 -3.27
CA ILE A 13 -3.86 1.23 -2.56
C ILE A 13 -3.19 2.51 -2.06
N GLU A 14 -3.20 3.57 -2.86
CA GLU A 14 -2.70 4.89 -2.47
C GLU A 14 -3.45 5.42 -1.25
N SER A 15 -4.79 5.38 -1.29
CA SER A 15 -5.63 5.82 -0.17
C SER A 15 -5.30 5.05 1.10
N TRP A 16 -5.21 3.72 1.03
CA TRP A 16 -4.81 2.87 2.16
C TRP A 16 -3.40 3.17 2.68
N TYR A 17 -2.47 3.45 1.78
CA TYR A 17 -1.10 3.82 2.15
C TYR A 17 -1.09 5.11 2.97
N VAL A 18 -1.79 6.14 2.50
CA VAL A 18 -1.90 7.44 3.18
C VAL A 18 -2.61 7.30 4.53
N GLU A 19 -3.73 6.59 4.59
CA GLU A 19 -4.47 6.34 5.84
C GLU A 19 -3.63 5.58 6.86
N ARG A 20 -2.89 4.56 6.42
CA ARG A 20 -1.97 3.81 7.28
C ARG A 20 -0.84 4.70 7.77
N PHE A 21 -0.29 5.56 6.91
CA PHE A 21 0.76 6.50 7.30
C PHE A 21 0.29 7.43 8.42
N LEU A 22 -0.90 8.01 8.31
CA LEU A 22 -1.47 8.87 9.36
C LEU A 22 -1.75 8.11 10.65
N THR A 23 -2.24 6.87 10.54
CA THR A 23 -2.46 5.99 11.70
C THR A 23 -1.15 5.68 12.43
N LEU A 24 -0.09 5.37 11.68
CA LEU A 24 1.24 5.11 12.24
C LEU A 24 1.88 6.38 12.82
N ARG A 25 1.63 7.55 12.21
CA ARG A 25 2.06 8.84 12.74
C ARG A 25 1.52 9.08 14.14
N ASN A 26 0.27 8.71 14.40
CA ASN A 26 -0.37 8.87 15.71
C ASN A 26 -0.02 7.73 16.70
N THR A 27 0.78 6.74 16.28
CA THR A 27 1.13 5.55 17.08
C THR A 27 2.62 5.24 17.00
N ALA A 28 3.05 4.33 16.12
CA ALA A 28 4.41 3.82 16.04
C ALA A 28 5.49 4.89 15.73
N PHE A 29 5.12 6.02 15.12
CA PHE A 29 6.09 7.10 14.87
C PHE A 29 6.32 7.95 16.13
N GLN A 30 5.43 7.91 17.13
CA GLN A 30 5.59 8.69 18.37
C GLN A 30 6.73 8.16 19.25
N ASP A 31 7.18 6.92 19.05
CA ASP A 31 8.39 6.40 19.70
C ASP A 31 9.62 7.21 19.23
N PRO A 32 10.36 7.88 20.13
CA PRO A 32 11.57 8.64 19.79
C PRO A 32 12.64 7.81 19.07
N ASN A 33 12.65 6.49 19.24
CA ASN A 33 13.58 5.58 18.57
C ASN A 33 13.09 5.13 17.19
N SER A 34 11.86 5.49 16.80
CA SER A 34 11.33 5.19 15.47
C SER A 34 12.12 5.95 14.41
N HIS A 35 12.56 5.25 13.36
CA HIS A 35 13.16 5.90 12.19
C HIS A 35 12.26 7.01 11.62
N PHE A 36 10.95 6.83 11.74
CA PHE A 36 9.93 7.75 11.24
C PHE A 36 9.48 8.80 12.26
N ASN A 37 10.15 8.92 13.42
CA ASN A 37 9.78 9.88 14.46
C ASN A 37 9.75 11.34 13.97
N HIS A 38 10.59 11.67 12.98
CA HIS A 38 10.59 12.99 12.34
C HIS A 38 9.26 13.36 11.64
N TYR A 39 8.36 12.41 11.40
CA TYR A 39 7.01 12.68 10.91
C TYR A 39 5.96 12.86 12.02
N ALA A 40 6.28 12.49 13.27
CA ALA A 40 5.34 12.47 14.39
C ALA A 40 4.71 13.83 14.71
N THR A 41 5.44 14.91 14.41
CA THR A 41 5.03 16.30 14.69
C THR A 41 4.40 17.02 13.49
N LEU A 42 4.28 16.35 12.33
CA LEU A 42 3.64 16.95 11.17
C LEU A 42 2.14 17.12 11.38
N THR A 43 1.60 18.25 10.91
CA THR A 43 0.14 18.44 10.78
C THR A 43 -0.46 17.38 9.86
N ASP A 44 -1.77 17.14 9.96
CA ASP A 44 -2.50 16.18 9.10
C ASP A 44 -2.29 16.45 7.62
N GLU A 45 -2.33 17.72 7.24
CA GLU A 45 -2.12 18.14 5.85
C GLU A 45 -0.66 17.88 5.40
N ALA A 46 0.32 18.23 6.22
CA ALA A 46 1.73 17.99 5.92
C ALA A 46 2.05 16.49 5.85
N ALA A 47 1.48 15.68 6.76
CA ALA A 47 1.66 14.24 6.78
C ALA A 47 1.00 13.56 5.56
N ARG A 48 -0.20 14.00 5.16
CA ARG A 48 -0.84 13.53 3.92
C ARG A 48 0.02 13.87 2.70
N SER A 49 0.50 15.10 2.60
CA SER A 49 1.38 15.53 1.51
C SER A 49 2.66 14.70 1.44
N ALA A 50 3.32 14.48 2.59
CA ALA A 50 4.50 13.63 2.67
C ALA A 50 4.21 12.18 2.24
N ALA A 51 3.12 11.59 2.72
CA ALA A 51 2.72 10.23 2.37
C ALA A 51 2.44 10.10 0.85
N SER A 52 1.67 11.03 0.27
CA SER A 52 1.39 11.07 -1.16
C SER A 52 2.66 11.26 -1.99
N GLN A 53 3.60 12.09 -1.54
CA GLN A 53 4.89 12.28 -2.23
C GLN A 53 5.73 11.00 -2.20
N ILE A 54 5.84 10.31 -1.06
CA ILE A 54 6.56 9.04 -0.96
C ILE A 54 5.87 7.98 -1.84
N TRP A 55 4.55 7.92 -1.83
CA TRP A 55 3.80 7.01 -2.68
C TRP A 55 4.10 7.28 -4.16
N GLY A 56 3.96 8.53 -4.61
CA GLY A 56 4.15 8.90 -6.01
C GLY A 56 5.58 8.74 -6.52
N SER A 57 6.59 8.93 -5.66
CA SER A 57 8.00 8.88 -6.06
C SER A 57 8.68 7.52 -5.83
N VAL A 58 8.16 6.68 -4.92
CA VAL A 58 8.79 5.40 -4.56
C VAL A 58 7.85 4.22 -4.78
N ASN A 59 6.72 4.19 -4.08
CA ASN A 59 5.89 2.98 -4.02
C ASN A 59 5.10 2.73 -5.31
N ARG A 60 4.57 3.78 -5.94
CA ARG A 60 3.80 3.68 -7.18
C ARG A 60 4.69 3.27 -8.36
N PRO A 61 5.87 3.88 -8.60
CA PRO A 61 6.81 3.38 -9.61
C PRO A 61 7.16 1.92 -9.38
N ASN A 62 7.51 1.53 -8.15
CA ASN A 62 7.81 0.15 -7.82
C ASN A 62 6.62 -0.80 -8.08
N LEU A 63 5.41 -0.38 -7.72
CA LEU A 63 4.18 -1.15 -7.99
C LEU A 63 4.00 -1.37 -9.48
N VAL A 64 4.09 -0.31 -10.29
CA VAL A 64 3.81 -0.37 -11.73
C VAL A 64 4.91 -1.10 -12.50
N GLU A 65 6.16 -0.83 -12.18
CA GLU A 65 7.32 -1.29 -12.96
C GLU A 65 7.77 -2.69 -12.55
N ASN A 66 7.65 -3.04 -11.27
CA ASN A 66 8.28 -4.27 -10.75
C ASN A 66 7.25 -5.27 -10.20
N ILE A 67 6.23 -4.82 -9.46
CA ILE A 67 5.29 -5.72 -8.78
C ILE A 67 4.16 -6.17 -9.72
N LEU A 68 3.43 -5.22 -10.32
CA LEU A 68 2.28 -5.49 -11.17
C LEU A 68 2.57 -6.43 -12.36
N PRO A 69 3.75 -6.36 -13.03
CA PRO A 69 4.11 -7.30 -14.09
C PRO A 69 4.21 -8.76 -13.64
N THR A 70 4.33 -9.03 -12.34
CA THR A 70 4.38 -10.39 -11.80
C THR A 70 2.99 -11.01 -11.60
N ARG A 71 1.92 -10.20 -11.53
CA ARG A 71 0.52 -10.64 -11.31
C ARG A 71 0.07 -11.79 -12.23
N PRO A 72 0.39 -11.82 -13.54
CA PRO A 72 -0.02 -12.92 -14.40
C PRO A 72 0.58 -14.28 -14.02
N ARG A 73 1.73 -14.30 -13.32
CA ARG A 73 2.45 -15.52 -12.92
C ARG A 73 1.87 -16.16 -11.65
N ALA A 74 1.07 -15.44 -10.87
CA ALA A 74 0.53 -15.93 -9.61
C ALA A 74 -0.47 -17.08 -9.81
N THR A 75 -0.45 -18.05 -8.90
CA THR A 75 -1.41 -19.18 -8.89
C THR A 75 -2.82 -18.70 -8.56
N LEU A 76 -2.95 -17.82 -7.57
CA LEU A 76 -4.21 -17.18 -7.16
C LEU A 76 -4.05 -15.66 -7.15
N VAL A 77 -5.00 -14.94 -7.76
CA VAL A 77 -5.13 -13.49 -7.62
C VAL A 77 -6.37 -13.18 -6.80
N LEU A 78 -6.19 -12.45 -5.70
CA LEU A 78 -7.26 -11.92 -4.84
C LEU A 78 -7.45 -10.45 -5.15
N ARG A 79 -8.60 -10.08 -5.73
CA ARG A 79 -8.91 -8.68 -6.05
C ARG A 79 -9.74 -8.07 -4.92
N LYS A 80 -9.16 -7.08 -4.24
CA LYS A 80 -9.82 -6.25 -3.24
C LYS A 80 -10.65 -5.13 -3.86
N ASN A 81 -11.73 -4.76 -3.19
CA ASN A 81 -12.45 -3.51 -3.36
C ASN A 81 -11.90 -2.45 -2.38
N SER A 82 -12.34 -1.19 -2.49
CA SER A 82 -11.86 -0.04 -1.70
C SER A 82 -12.01 -0.22 -0.18
N ASP A 83 -12.97 -1.02 0.28
CA ASP A 83 -13.21 -1.38 1.69
C ASP A 83 -12.37 -2.58 2.18
N HIS A 84 -11.34 -2.96 1.42
CA HIS A 84 -10.50 -4.15 1.60
C HIS A 84 -11.20 -5.51 1.46
N SER A 85 -12.51 -5.56 1.19
CA SER A 85 -13.21 -6.82 0.94
C SER A 85 -12.69 -7.49 -0.34
N ILE A 86 -12.68 -8.83 -0.38
CA ILE A 86 -12.33 -9.56 -1.61
C ILE A 86 -13.56 -9.60 -2.52
N GLN A 87 -13.47 -8.94 -3.68
CA GLN A 87 -14.56 -8.89 -4.66
C GLN A 87 -14.46 -10.02 -5.69
N ARG A 88 -13.24 -10.44 -6.04
CA ARG A 88 -13.02 -11.44 -7.10
C ARG A 88 -11.80 -12.30 -6.80
N LEU A 89 -11.90 -13.57 -7.13
CA LEU A 89 -10.79 -14.51 -7.13
C LEU A 89 -10.51 -14.97 -8.57
N ARG A 90 -9.24 -15.13 -8.93
CA ARG A 90 -8.80 -15.79 -10.16
C ARG A 90 -7.79 -16.86 -9.82
N LEU A 91 -8.20 -18.13 -9.92
CA LEU A 91 -7.32 -19.28 -9.77
C LEU A 91 -6.87 -19.76 -11.15
N ARG A 92 -5.56 -19.96 -11.33
CA ARG A 92 -5.01 -20.56 -12.54
C ARG A 92 -5.39 -22.03 -12.58
N LYS A 93 -6.05 -22.48 -13.66
CA LYS A 93 -6.17 -23.92 -13.95
C LYS A 93 -4.79 -24.44 -14.37
N VAL A 94 -4.32 -25.46 -13.67
CA VAL A 94 -3.13 -26.26 -13.99
C VAL A 94 -3.58 -27.57 -14.61
#